data_AF-A0A847I1V9-F1
#
_entry.id   AF-A0A847I1V9-F1
#
_cell.length_a   1.000
_cell.length_b   1.000
_cell.length_c   1.000
_cell.angle_alpha   90.00
_cell.angle_beta   90.00
_cell.angle_gamma   90.00
#
_symmetry.space_group_name_H-M   'P 1'
#
loop_
_entity.id
_entity.type
_entity.pdbx_description
1 polymer ?
#
loop_
_entity_poly.entity_id
_entity_poly.type
_entity_poly.pdbx_seq_one_letter_code
_entity_poly.pdbx_strand_id
1 'polypeptide(L)'
;MTGGPRTATLYWTAVALGLLLGGTIVATEFLGRAGPTVNLVIAAVKAALVAVVFMHLRWSSPLQRLFAGAAFFWLAILFALTFADYLTRRA
;
A
#
# COMPACT_ATOMS: atom_id res chain seq x y z
N MET A 1 6.57 -24.92 13.74
CA MET A 1 6.74 -23.70 14.58
C MET A 1 8.08 -23.00 14.32
N THR A 2 8.63 -23.04 13.09
CA THR A 2 9.93 -22.41 12.77
C THR A 2 9.87 -21.80 11.36
N GLY A 3 9.59 -20.49 11.29
CA GLY A 3 9.56 -19.80 9.99
C GLY A 3 9.18 -18.32 10.07
N GLY A 4 9.38 -17.67 11.21
CA GLY A 4 9.20 -16.22 11.31
C GLY A 4 10.14 -15.49 10.33
N PRO A 5 9.76 -14.30 9.83
CA PRO A 5 10.63 -13.48 9.00
C PRO A 5 11.97 -13.35 9.73
N ARG A 6 13.05 -13.73 9.05
CA ARG A 6 14.41 -13.54 9.57
C ARG A 6 14.53 -12.09 10.00
N THR A 7 15.16 -11.82 11.14
CA THR A 7 15.30 -10.44 11.65
C THR A 7 15.86 -9.51 10.56
N ALA A 8 16.75 -10.04 9.71
CA ALA A 8 17.21 -9.39 8.49
C ALA A 8 16.08 -8.90 7.55
N THR A 9 15.06 -9.70 7.26
CA THR A 9 13.90 -9.32 6.44
C THR A 9 13.13 -8.15 7.05
N LEU A 10 12.98 -8.12 8.38
CA LEU A 10 12.32 -7.00 9.07
C LEU A 10 13.16 -5.71 8.95
N TYR A 11 14.46 -5.79 9.19
CA TYR A 11 15.37 -4.65 9.02
C TYR A 11 15.38 -4.11 7.59
N TRP A 12 15.49 -4.97 6.59
CA TRP A 12 15.46 -4.55 5.18
C TRP A 12 14.13 -3.88 4.81
N THR A 13 13.01 -4.41 5.30
CA THR A 13 11.70 -3.80 5.06
C THR A 13 11.57 -2.46 5.77
N ALA A 14 12.07 -2.33 6.99
CA ALA A 14 12.07 -1.06 7.72
C ALA A 14 12.90 0.02 7.00
N VAL A 15 14.08 -0.33 6.49
CA VAL A 15 14.91 0.57 5.69
C VAL A 15 14.19 0.97 4.40
N ALA A 16 13.58 0.01 3.70
CA ALA A 16 12.78 0.30 2.50
C ALA A 16 11.61 1.26 2.78
N LEU A 17 10.90 1.07 3.90
CA LEU A 17 9.84 1.97 4.35
C LEU A 17 10.37 3.37 4.70
N GLY A 18 11.55 3.45 5.32
CA GLY A 18 12.24 4.72 5.60
C GLY A 18 12.64 5.46 4.33
N LEU A 19 13.17 4.76 3.32
CA LEU A 19 13.48 5.35 2.01
C LEU A 19 12.23 5.86 1.30
N LEU A 20 11.15 5.06 1.30
CA LEU A 20 9.86 5.48 0.75
C LEU A 20 9.30 6.69 1.50
N LEU A 21 9.54 6.82 2.81
CA LEU A 21 9.18 8.02 3.59
C LEU A 21 9.97 9.25 3.15
N GLY A 22 11.30 9.13 3.02
CA GLY A 22 12.12 10.20 2.46
C GLY A 22 11.64 10.63 1.08
N GLY A 23 11.29 9.68 0.20
CA GLY A 23 10.72 9.97 -1.11
C GLY A 23 9.39 10.74 -1.05
N THR A 24 8.57 10.55 -0.01
CA THR A 24 7.31 11.29 0.16
C THR A 24 7.57 12.75 0.52
N ILE A 25 8.58 13.01 1.35
CA ILE A 25 9.00 14.37 1.72
C ILE A 25 9.51 15.09 0.46
N VAL A 26 10.41 14.46 -0.29
CA VAL A 26 10.94 15.03 -1.54
C VAL A 26 9.83 15.28 -2.56
N ALA A 27 8.92 14.33 -2.77
CA ALA A 27 7.83 14.49 -3.73
C ALA A 27 6.86 15.62 -3.34
N THR A 28 6.67 15.87 -2.04
CA THR A 28 5.82 16.96 -1.55
C THR A 28 6.46 18.33 -1.80
N GLU A 29 7.75 18.47 -1.52
CA GLU A 29 8.45 19.76 -1.63
C GLU A 29 8.82 20.12 -3.07
N PHE A 30 9.22 19.14 -3.89
CA PHE A 30 9.84 19.43 -5.19
C PHE A 30 8.94 19.18 -6.40
N LEU A 31 7.87 18.39 -6.27
CA LEU A 31 7.12 17.88 -7.43
C LEU A 31 5.84 18.69 -7.75
N GLY A 32 5.57 19.74 -6.99
CA GLY A 32 4.44 20.66 -7.20
C GLY A 32 3.12 19.90 -7.42
N ARG A 33 2.47 20.15 -8.56
CA ARG A 33 1.14 19.59 -8.88
C ARG A 33 1.13 18.06 -9.06
N ALA A 34 2.27 17.45 -9.39
CA ALA A 34 2.40 15.99 -9.51
C ALA A 34 2.71 15.31 -8.17
N GLY A 35 3.08 16.08 -7.13
CA GLY A 35 3.40 15.58 -5.79
C GLY A 35 2.33 14.67 -5.19
N PRO A 36 1.05 15.08 -5.16
CA PRO A 36 -0.03 14.25 -4.60
C PRO A 36 -0.17 12.89 -5.29
N THR A 37 -0.08 12.84 -6.62
CA THR A 37 -0.17 11.59 -7.38
C THR A 37 1.00 10.66 -7.06
N VAL A 38 2.23 11.19 -7.01
CA VAL A 38 3.41 10.39 -6.66
C VAL A 38 3.36 9.92 -5.21
N ASN A 39 2.90 10.75 -4.29
CA ASN A 39 2.72 10.39 -2.89
C ASN A 39 1.71 9.24 -2.72
N LEU A 40 0.62 9.21 -3.51
CA LEU A 40 -0.33 8.10 -3.51
C LEU A 40 0.29 6.79 -4.01
N VAL A 41 1.12 6.85 -5.06
CA VAL A 41 1.86 5.67 -5.55
C VAL A 41 2.82 5.15 -4.49
N ILE A 42 3.60 6.04 -3.85
CA ILE A 42 4.50 5.69 -2.75
C ILE A 42 3.72 5.05 -1.59
N ALA A 43 2.56 5.62 -1.22
CA ALA A 43 1.71 5.09 -0.17
C ALA A 43 1.18 3.67 -0.50
N ALA A 44 0.76 3.43 -1.75
CA ALA A 44 0.32 2.10 -2.19
C ALA A 44 1.46 1.06 -2.10
N VAL A 45 2.68 1.42 -2.51
CA VAL A 45 3.86 0.53 -2.40
C VAL A 45 4.19 0.24 -0.94
N LYS A 46 4.17 1.25 -0.06
CA LYS A 46 4.36 1.05 1.39
C LYS A 46 3.32 0.09 1.97
N ALA A 47 2.04 0.29 1.65
CA ALA A 47 0.95 -0.55 2.13
C ALA A 47 1.13 -2.01 1.68
N ALA A 48 1.55 -2.25 0.44
CA ALA A 48 1.84 -3.60 -0.07
C ALA A 48 3.01 -4.26 0.68
N LEU A 49 4.10 -3.54 0.93
CA LEU A 49 5.23 -4.05 1.73
C LEU A 49 4.79 -4.43 3.15
N VAL A 50 3.99 -3.57 3.78
CA VAL A 50 3.47 -3.82 5.13
C VAL A 50 2.56 -5.06 5.15
N ALA A 51 1.66 -5.19 4.18
CA ALA A 51 0.77 -6.34 4.07
C ALA A 51 1.55 -7.66 3.88
N VAL A 52 2.56 -7.69 3.02
CA VAL A 52 3.30 -8.93 2.74
C VAL A 52 4.19 -9.34 3.92
N VAL A 53 4.89 -8.37 4.55
CA VAL A 53 5.93 -8.66 5.56
C VAL A 53 5.38 -8.63 6.97
N PHE A 54 4.74 -7.52 7.37
CA PHE A 54 4.36 -7.30 8.76
C PHE A 54 3.02 -7.95 9.12
N MET A 55 2.07 -7.98 8.18
CA MET A 55 0.82 -8.74 8.38
C MET A 55 1.00 -10.25 8.17
N HIS A 56 2.24 -10.70 7.90
CA HIS A 56 2.58 -12.11 7.68
C HIS A 56 1.70 -12.78 6.60
N LEU A 57 1.20 -12.01 5.63
CA LEU A 57 0.23 -12.49 4.65
C LEU A 57 0.80 -13.61 3.75
N ARG A 58 2.12 -13.69 3.62
CA ARG A 58 2.77 -14.80 2.91
C ARG A 58 2.74 -16.13 3.70
N TRP A 59 2.66 -16.10 5.01
CA TRP A 59 2.67 -17.29 5.88
C TRP A 59 1.33 -17.58 6.57
N SER A 60 0.36 -16.69 6.38
CA SER A 60 -0.98 -16.81 6.94
C SER A 60 -1.80 -17.91 6.27
N SER A 61 -2.85 -18.35 6.97
CA SER A 61 -3.80 -19.32 6.45
C SER A 61 -4.46 -18.85 5.14
N PRO A 62 -4.92 -19.77 4.28
CA PRO A 62 -5.63 -19.42 3.05
C PRO A 62 -6.88 -18.57 3.30
N LEU A 63 -7.54 -18.76 4.45
CA LEU A 63 -8.69 -17.96 4.86
C LEU A 63 -8.32 -16.47 5.06
N GLN A 64 -7.19 -16.19 5.71
CA GLN A 64 -6.73 -14.81 5.92
C GLN A 64 -6.35 -14.12 4.60
N ARG A 65 -5.76 -14.86 3.65
CA ARG A 65 -5.47 -14.35 2.30
C ARG A 65 -6.74 -14.04 1.52
N LEU A 66 -7.77 -14.88 1.64
CA LEU A 66 -9.07 -14.65 1.00
C LEU A 66 -9.72 -13.36 1.51
N PHE A 67 -9.76 -13.15 2.83
CA PHE A 67 -10.30 -11.91 3.41
C PHE A 67 -9.50 -10.68 3.03
N ALA A 68 -8.16 -10.76 2.98
CA ALA A 68 -7.34 -9.65 2.49
C ALA A 68 -7.66 -9.32 1.02
N GLY A 69 -7.78 -10.32 0.16
CA GLY A 69 -8.20 -10.14 -1.24
C GLY A 69 -9.61 -9.54 -1.35
N ALA A 70 -10.56 -10.02 -0.53
CA ALA A 70 -11.92 -9.51 -0.48
C ALA A 70 -11.96 -8.03 -0.05
N ALA A 71 -11.13 -7.62 0.91
CA ALA A 71 -11.03 -6.23 1.33
C ALA A 71 -10.51 -5.32 0.19
N PHE A 72 -9.49 -5.75 -0.55
CA PHE A 72 -9.00 -5.01 -1.73
C PHE A 72 -10.02 -4.98 -2.87
N PHE A 73 -10.74 -6.08 -3.09
CA PHE A 73 -11.82 -6.14 -4.06
C PHE A 73 -12.94 -5.14 -3.71
N TRP A 74 -13.34 -5.10 -2.43
CA TRP A 74 -14.34 -4.14 -1.95
C TRP A 74 -13.85 -2.69 -2.10
N LEU A 75 -12.59 -2.41 -1.76
CA LEU A 75 -11.98 -1.10 -1.95
C LEU A 75 -11.99 -0.65 -3.41
N ALA A 76 -11.70 -1.57 -4.34
CA ALA A 76 -11.74 -1.29 -5.78
C ALA A 76 -13.15 -0.89 -6.24
N ILE A 77 -14.20 -1.56 -5.73
CA ILE A 77 -15.59 -1.19 -5.98
C ILE A 77 -15.87 0.23 -5.47
N LEU A 78 -15.47 0.53 -4.23
CA LEU A 78 -15.68 1.86 -3.64
C LEU A 78 -14.99 2.97 -4.45
N PHE A 79 -13.76 2.72 -4.93
CA PHE A 79 -13.07 3.64 -5.84
C PHE A 79 -13.79 3.80 -7.16
N ALA A 80 -14.21 2.70 -7.81
CA ALA A 80 -14.94 2.76 -9.07
C ALA A 80 -16.24 3.58 -8.94
N LEU A 81 -17.02 3.35 -7.87
CA LEU A 81 -18.24 4.11 -7.57
C LEU A 81 -17.93 5.59 -7.31
N THR A 82 -16.87 5.89 -6.55
CA THR A 82 -16.45 7.27 -6.29
C THR A 82 -16.08 8.00 -7.58
N PHE A 83 -15.25 7.38 -8.43
CA PHE A 83 -14.88 7.98 -9.72
C PHE A 83 -16.09 8.14 -10.65
N ALA A 84 -17.01 7.17 -10.68
CA ALA A 84 -18.25 7.27 -11.44
C ALA A 84 -19.11 8.46 -10.99
N ASP A 85 -19.25 8.69 -9.67
CA ASP A 85 -19.95 9.86 -9.13
C ASP A 85 -19.29 11.17 -9.58
N TYR A 86 -17.96 11.28 -9.45
CA TYR A 86 -17.23 12.48 -9.87
C TYR A 86 -17.36 12.78 -11.36
N LEU A 87 -17.32 11.74 -12.21
CA LEU A 87 -17.44 11.89 -13.66
C LEU A 87 -18.85 12.29 -14.09
N THR A 88 -19.87 11.69 -13.48
CA THR A 88 -21.28 11.97 -13.82
C THR A 88 -21.79 13.28 -13.23
N ARG A 89 -21.26 13.74 -12.10
CA ARG A 89 -21.63 15.03 -11.47
C ARG A 89 -21.24 16.25 -12.29
N ARG A 90 -20.19 16.14 -13.11
CA ARG A 90 -19.67 17.24 -13.95
C ARG A 90 -20.06 17.10 -15.42
N ALA A 91 -20.85 16.08 -15.76
CA ALA A 91 -21.40 15.86 -17.09
C ALA A 91 -22.72 16.60 -17.29
#